data_AF-A0A3P1CEU5-F1
#
_entry.id   AF-A0A3P1CEU5-F1
#
_cell.length_a   1.000
_cell.length_b   1.000
_cell.length_c   1.000
_cell.angle_alpha   90.00
_cell.angle_beta   90.00
_cell.angle_gamma   90.00
#
_symmetry.space_group_name_H-M   'P 1'
#
loop_
_entity.id
_entity.type
_entity.pdbx_description
1 polymer ?
#
loop_
_entity_poly.entity_id
_entity_poly.type
_entity_poly.pdbx_seq_one_letter_code
_entity_poly.pdbx_strand_id
1 'polypeptide(L)'
;MHTGWLMGILVSLTLFGRMESIANITKSLKAVLEEKRDHRRVLVLYGRDDVQHFLLEQQDALHTEEKQLAERDLDVIVLVASTLPEPDRQFLMQDPFKLMPSDGFHGWLIGKDGGVKHTFRKPVEPKELFRIIDSMPMRQAEAKKH
;
A
#
# COMPACT_ATOMS: atom_id res chain seq x y z
N MET A 1 -36.13 29.46 37.20
CA MET A 1 -34.84 30.13 37.41
C MET A 1 -33.79 29.18 36.86
N HIS A 2 -33.41 29.27 35.56
CA HIS A 2 -32.21 29.97 35.05
C HIS A 2 -30.99 29.73 35.96
N THR A 3 -29.89 29.09 35.56
CA THR A 3 -29.04 29.27 34.34
C THR A 3 -28.15 28.01 34.13
N GLY A 4 -27.78 27.64 32.89
CA GLY A 4 -26.48 27.93 32.25
C GLY A 4 -25.42 26.87 32.64
N TRP A 5 -24.75 26.15 31.75
CA TRP A 5 -23.83 26.68 30.75
C TRP A 5 -23.44 25.59 29.71
N LEU A 6 -23.31 26.04 28.47
CA LEU A 6 -22.75 25.33 27.32
C LEU A 6 -21.26 25.06 27.52
N MET A 7 -20.81 23.84 27.21
CA MET A 7 -19.49 23.66 26.61
C MET A 7 -19.57 22.50 25.62
N GLY A 8 -19.93 22.85 24.38
CA GLY A 8 -19.73 21.99 23.24
C GLY A 8 -18.23 21.86 22.99
N ILE A 9 -17.65 20.74 23.39
CA ILE A 9 -16.31 20.37 22.98
C ILE A 9 -16.44 19.79 21.57
N LEU A 10 -16.24 20.66 20.60
CA LEU A 10 -16.05 20.31 19.20
C LEU A 10 -14.60 19.81 19.07
N VAL A 11 -14.37 18.51 19.24
CA VAL A 11 -13.09 17.90 18.85
C VAL A 11 -13.06 17.89 17.33
N SER A 12 -12.46 18.95 16.76
CA SER A 12 -11.94 18.91 15.40
C SER A 12 -10.89 17.82 15.34
N LEU A 13 -11.31 16.67 14.82
CA LEU A 13 -10.43 15.55 14.53
C LEU A 13 -9.61 15.91 13.29
N THR A 14 -8.53 16.65 13.50
CA THR A 14 -7.49 16.85 12.49
C THR A 14 -6.89 15.47 12.16
N LEU A 15 -7.33 14.87 11.05
CA LEU A 15 -6.68 13.70 10.43
C LEU A 15 -5.30 14.15 9.91
N PHE A 16 -4.34 14.35 10.80
CA PHE A 16 -2.92 14.28 10.45
C PHE A 16 -2.49 12.82 10.44
N GLY A 17 -1.69 12.46 9.43
CA GLY A 17 -1.29 11.10 9.07
C GLY A 17 -0.99 10.22 10.28
N ARG A 18 -1.82 9.19 10.46
CA ARG A 18 -1.56 8.09 11.39
C ARG A 18 -0.51 7.16 10.77
N MET A 19 0.74 7.37 11.13
CA MET A 19 1.74 6.30 11.09
C MET A 19 1.49 5.42 12.31
N GLU A 20 0.53 4.50 12.21
CA GLU A 20 0.29 3.53 13.28
C GLU A 20 1.38 2.48 13.25
N SER A 21 2.21 2.47 14.30
CA SER A 21 3.03 1.31 14.62
C SER A 21 2.09 0.15 14.98
N ILE A 22 1.94 -0.80 14.06
CA ILE A 22 1.09 -1.99 14.23
C ILE A 22 1.82 -2.96 15.17
N ALA A 23 1.72 -2.71 16.48
CA ALA A 23 2.02 -3.72 17.47
C ALA A 23 0.70 -4.15 18.12
N ASN A 24 0.32 -5.40 17.84
CA ASN A 24 -0.52 -6.27 18.68
C ASN A 24 -1.94 -6.67 18.20
N ILE A 25 -2.20 -6.62 16.89
CA ILE A 25 -3.00 -7.62 16.16
C ILE A 25 -2.31 -7.79 14.80
N THR A 26 -1.55 -8.87 14.59
CA THR A 26 -0.84 -9.10 13.31
C THR A 26 -1.86 -9.45 12.23
N LYS A 27 -2.49 -8.43 11.64
CA LYS A 27 -3.40 -8.60 10.52
C LYS A 27 -2.64 -9.25 9.36
N SER A 28 -3.24 -10.26 8.75
CA SER A 28 -2.67 -10.90 7.56
C SER A 28 -2.56 -9.90 6.42
N LEU A 29 -1.65 -10.14 5.49
CA LEU A 29 -1.50 -9.33 4.28
C LEU A 29 -2.83 -9.17 3.55
N LYS A 30 -3.60 -10.26 3.45
CA LYS A 30 -4.94 -10.25 2.86
C LYS A 30 -5.85 -9.24 3.58
N ALA A 31 -5.91 -9.27 4.91
CA ALA A 31 -6.77 -8.35 5.67
C ALA A 31 -6.35 -6.88 5.45
N VAL A 32 -5.03 -6.62 5.42
CA VAL A 32 -4.50 -5.27 5.15
C VAL A 32 -4.91 -4.79 3.75
N LEU A 33 -4.79 -5.64 2.73
CA LEU A 33 -5.19 -5.28 1.36
C LEU A 33 -6.70 -5.01 1.26
N GLU A 34 -7.52 -5.81 1.94
CA GLU A 34 -8.98 -5.61 1.99
C GLU A 34 -9.35 -4.29 2.68
N GLU A 35 -8.66 -3.89 3.74
CA GLU A 35 -8.88 -2.60 4.41
C GLU A 35 -8.52 -1.39 3.52
N LYS A 36 -7.53 -1.56 2.64
CA LYS A 36 -7.10 -0.51 1.70
C LYS A 36 -7.97 -0.45 0.46
N ARG A 37 -8.75 -1.51 0.19
CA ARG A 37 -9.65 -1.58 -0.96
C ARG A 37 -10.59 -0.39 -0.98
N ASP A 38 -10.92 0.05 -2.17
CA ASP A 38 -11.74 1.21 -2.53
C ASP A 38 -11.18 2.58 -2.12
N HIS A 39 -10.18 2.63 -1.25
CA HIS A 39 -9.63 3.86 -0.70
C HIS A 39 -8.22 4.17 -1.21
N ARG A 40 -7.33 3.17 -1.21
CA ARG A 40 -5.89 3.36 -1.46
C ARG A 40 -5.34 2.31 -2.43
N ARG A 41 -4.33 2.71 -3.17
CA ARG A 41 -3.50 1.80 -3.97
C ARG A 41 -2.42 1.24 -3.05
N VAL A 42 -1.95 0.04 -3.35
CA VAL A 42 -0.89 -0.59 -2.54
C VAL A 42 0.20 -1.10 -3.47
N LEU A 43 1.44 -0.76 -3.20
CA LEU A 43 2.61 -1.40 -3.79
C LEU A 43 3.16 -2.41 -2.78
N VAL A 44 2.97 -3.69 -3.06
CA VAL A 44 3.56 -4.78 -2.27
C VAL A 44 4.92 -5.13 -2.88
N LEU A 45 5.98 -5.01 -2.09
CA LEU A 45 7.34 -5.38 -2.44
C LEU A 45 7.73 -6.64 -1.68
N TYR A 46 8.20 -7.65 -2.40
CA TYR A 46 8.70 -8.91 -1.87
C TYR A 46 10.16 -9.09 -2.28
N GLY A 47 10.97 -9.57 -1.34
CA GLY A 47 12.36 -9.92 -1.61
C GLY A 47 12.81 -11.10 -0.76
N ARG A 48 13.57 -12.01 -1.39
CA ARG A 48 14.39 -12.98 -0.65
C ARG A 48 15.60 -12.33 0.01
N ASP A 49 16.17 -13.02 0.97
CA ASP A 49 17.31 -12.55 1.76
C ASP A 49 18.54 -12.23 0.89
N ASP A 50 18.78 -13.00 -0.18
CA ASP A 50 19.87 -12.78 -1.14
C ASP A 50 19.69 -11.56 -2.05
N VAL A 51 18.49 -10.97 -2.08
CA VAL A 51 18.15 -9.84 -2.95
C VAL A 51 17.56 -8.64 -2.20
N GLN A 52 17.76 -8.56 -0.88
CA GLN A 52 17.26 -7.44 -0.07
C GLN A 52 17.77 -6.08 -0.53
N HIS A 53 18.93 -6.01 -1.19
CA HIS A 53 19.45 -4.77 -1.76
C HIS A 53 18.47 -4.12 -2.76
N PHE A 54 17.70 -4.91 -3.53
CA PHE A 54 16.66 -4.38 -4.41
C PHE A 54 15.46 -3.82 -3.63
N LEU A 55 15.11 -4.40 -2.48
CA LEU A 55 14.07 -3.84 -1.61
C LEU A 55 14.51 -2.49 -1.06
N LEU A 56 15.77 -2.37 -0.63
CA LEU A 56 16.33 -1.11 -0.12
C LEU A 56 16.37 -0.05 -1.22
N GLU A 57 16.91 -0.38 -2.41
CA GLU A 57 16.93 0.52 -3.56
C GLU A 57 15.53 1.06 -3.90
N GLN A 58 14.53 0.18 -3.95
CA GLN A 58 13.16 0.59 -4.21
C GLN A 58 12.59 1.51 -3.11
N GLN A 59 12.88 1.22 -1.85
CA GLN A 59 12.41 2.03 -0.72
C GLN A 59 13.04 3.42 -0.72
N ASP A 60 14.36 3.52 -0.92
CA ASP A 60 15.07 4.80 -1.00
C ASP A 60 14.55 5.66 -2.16
N ALA A 61 14.35 5.04 -3.33
CA ALA A 61 13.79 5.72 -4.50
C ALA A 61 12.38 6.28 -4.22
N LEU A 62 11.53 5.53 -3.50
CA LEU A 62 10.17 5.97 -3.18
C LEU A 62 10.13 6.97 -2.02
N HIS A 63 11.05 6.88 -1.07
CA HIS A 63 11.12 7.81 0.07
C HIS A 63 11.38 9.24 -0.38
N THR A 64 12.22 9.41 -1.40
CA THR A 64 12.49 10.72 -2.02
C THR A 64 11.23 11.35 -2.65
N GLU A 65 10.23 10.53 -2.98
CA GLU A 65 9.01 10.92 -3.69
C GLU A 65 7.74 10.80 -2.82
N GLU A 66 7.88 10.82 -1.49
CA GLU A 66 6.76 10.59 -0.53
C GLU A 66 5.51 11.42 -0.84
N LYS A 67 5.70 12.70 -1.24
CA LYS A 67 4.59 13.58 -1.61
C LYS A 67 3.81 13.05 -2.81
N GLN A 68 4.51 12.56 -3.83
CA GLN A 68 3.89 12.01 -5.04
C GLN A 68 3.17 10.68 -4.78
N LEU A 69 3.63 9.91 -3.78
CA LEU A 69 2.91 8.71 -3.30
C LEU A 69 1.60 9.12 -2.63
N ALA A 70 1.64 10.14 -1.77
CA ALA A 70 0.47 10.63 -1.05
C ALA A 70 -0.60 11.18 -1.99
N GLU A 71 -0.22 11.97 -3.00
CA GLU A 71 -1.13 12.50 -4.03
C GLU A 71 -1.87 11.40 -4.81
N ARG A 72 -1.27 10.20 -4.89
CA ARG A 72 -1.83 9.04 -5.61
C ARG A 72 -2.47 8.01 -4.69
N ASP A 73 -2.65 8.33 -3.41
CA ASP A 73 -3.12 7.39 -2.38
C ASP A 73 -2.37 6.06 -2.40
N LEU A 74 -1.06 6.07 -2.63
CA LEU A 74 -0.24 4.87 -2.72
C LEU A 74 0.43 4.57 -1.38
N ASP A 75 0.14 3.40 -0.82
CA ASP A 75 0.86 2.85 0.31
C ASP A 75 1.87 1.79 -0.15
N VAL A 76 2.98 1.64 0.56
CA VAL A 76 4.03 0.64 0.26
C VAL A 76 4.08 -0.37 1.40
N ILE A 77 4.04 -1.66 1.06
CA ILE A 77 4.19 -2.78 2.01
C ILE A 77 5.42 -3.58 1.60
N VAL A 78 6.34 -3.80 2.53
CA VAL A 78 7.60 -4.54 2.27
C VAL A 78 7.56 -5.88 3.00
N LEU A 79 7.84 -6.94 2.26
CA LEU A 79 7.80 -8.33 2.70
C LEU A 79 9.15 -8.98 2.46
N VAL A 80 9.76 -9.52 3.51
CA VAL A 80 11.02 -10.28 3.41
C VAL A 80 10.72 -11.77 3.56
N ALA A 81 11.28 -12.59 2.69
CA ALA A 81 10.97 -14.01 2.62
C ALA A 81 11.18 -14.77 3.95
N SER A 82 12.20 -14.41 4.72
CA SER A 82 12.53 -15.03 6.02
C SER A 82 11.56 -14.67 7.14
N THR A 83 10.89 -13.51 7.07
CA THR A 83 9.96 -13.03 8.11
C THR A 83 8.49 -13.16 7.71
N LEU A 84 8.21 -13.50 6.45
CA LEU A 84 6.85 -13.65 5.93
C LEU A 84 6.14 -14.88 6.53
N PRO A 85 5.02 -14.69 7.25
CA PRO A 85 4.22 -15.78 7.80
C PRO A 85 3.72 -16.74 6.71
N GLU A 86 3.61 -18.03 7.03
CA GLU A 86 3.17 -19.05 6.08
C GLU A 86 1.80 -18.77 5.44
N PRO A 87 0.76 -18.29 6.16
CA PRO A 87 -0.52 -17.96 5.54
C PRO A 87 -0.42 -16.86 4.47
N ASP A 88 0.42 -15.85 4.70
CA ASP A 88 0.63 -14.76 3.73
C ASP A 88 1.46 -15.23 2.52
N ARG A 89 2.42 -16.12 2.75
CA ARG A 89 3.16 -16.79 1.67
C ARG A 89 2.23 -17.62 0.80
N GLN A 90 1.36 -18.43 1.39
CA GLN A 90 0.37 -19.23 0.67
C GLN A 90 -0.60 -18.34 -0.12
N PHE A 91 -1.03 -17.22 0.46
CA PHE A 91 -1.86 -16.22 -0.22
C PHE A 91 -1.16 -15.65 -1.46
N LEU A 92 0.12 -15.28 -1.35
CA LEU A 92 0.91 -14.77 -2.48
C LEU A 92 1.21 -15.82 -3.57
N MET A 93 1.15 -17.11 -3.25
CA MET A 93 1.31 -18.18 -4.25
C MET A 93 0.08 -18.36 -5.15
N GLN A 94 -1.09 -17.83 -4.75
CA GLN A 94 -2.33 -17.95 -5.52
C GLN A 94 -2.46 -16.83 -6.58
N ASP A 95 -3.43 -16.98 -7.50
CA ASP A 95 -3.85 -15.87 -8.37
C ASP A 95 -4.41 -14.71 -7.53
N PRO A 96 -4.08 -13.44 -7.86
CA PRO A 96 -3.31 -12.97 -9.02
C PRO A 96 -1.78 -12.89 -8.82
N PHE A 97 -1.26 -13.15 -7.61
CA PHE A 97 0.14 -12.87 -7.25
C PHE A 97 1.14 -13.87 -7.82
N LYS A 98 0.79 -15.16 -7.81
CA LYS A 98 1.56 -16.29 -8.40
C LYS A 98 3.04 -16.31 -8.01
N LEU A 99 3.36 -15.95 -6.77
CA LEU A 99 4.71 -15.99 -6.23
C LEU A 99 5.24 -17.43 -6.25
N MET A 100 6.44 -17.63 -6.80
CA MET A 100 7.14 -18.90 -6.79
C MET A 100 8.26 -18.90 -5.72
N PRO A 101 8.58 -20.05 -5.11
CA PRO A 101 9.69 -20.15 -4.14
C PRO A 101 11.05 -19.69 -4.67
N SER A 102 11.24 -19.79 -5.99
CA SER A 102 12.48 -19.40 -6.67
C SER A 102 12.56 -17.90 -6.96
N ASP A 103 11.47 -17.14 -6.81
CA ASP A 103 11.43 -15.73 -7.12
C ASP A 103 12.29 -14.92 -6.14
N GLY A 104 13.14 -14.05 -6.68
CA GLY A 104 13.98 -13.14 -5.91
C GLY A 104 13.19 -11.91 -5.45
N PHE A 105 13.16 -10.89 -6.32
CA PHE A 105 12.41 -9.65 -6.09
C PHE A 105 11.10 -9.68 -6.87
N HIS A 106 10.01 -9.27 -6.24
CA HIS A 106 8.73 -9.01 -6.90
C HIS A 106 8.08 -7.75 -6.34
N GLY A 107 7.46 -6.96 -7.22
CA GLY A 107 6.58 -5.87 -6.85
C GLY A 107 5.20 -6.10 -7.44
N TRP A 108 4.13 -5.94 -6.66
CA TRP A 108 2.76 -5.94 -7.19
C TRP A 108 2.12 -4.60 -6.89
N LEU A 109 1.64 -3.94 -7.94
CA LEU A 109 0.83 -2.73 -7.82
C LEU A 109 -0.64 -3.13 -7.79
N ILE A 110 -1.27 -2.97 -6.64
CA ILE A 110 -2.69 -3.24 -6.40
C ILE A 110 -3.47 -1.94 -6.51
N GLY A 111 -4.51 -1.95 -7.34
CA GLY A 111 -5.40 -0.81 -7.51
C GLY A 111 -6.40 -0.65 -6.37
N LYS A 112 -7.13 0.47 -6.34
CA LYS A 112 -8.23 0.70 -5.39
C LYS A 112 -9.37 -0.34 -5.56
N ASP A 113 -9.44 -1.07 -6.65
CA ASP A 113 -10.39 -2.17 -6.85
C ASP A 113 -9.96 -3.49 -6.18
N GLY A 114 -8.74 -3.55 -5.61
CA GLY A 114 -8.14 -4.74 -5.01
C GLY A 114 -7.47 -5.68 -6.01
N GLY A 115 -7.53 -5.36 -7.31
CA GLY A 115 -6.87 -6.15 -8.35
C GLY A 115 -5.40 -5.77 -8.54
N VAL A 116 -4.55 -6.75 -8.84
CA VAL A 116 -3.17 -6.52 -9.30
C VAL A 116 -3.21 -5.90 -10.69
N LYS A 117 -2.67 -4.70 -10.82
CA LYS A 117 -2.61 -3.91 -12.07
C LYS A 117 -1.30 -4.08 -12.80
N HIS A 118 -0.22 -4.27 -12.07
CA HIS A 118 1.10 -4.50 -12.65
C HIS A 118 1.96 -5.34 -11.71
N THR A 119 2.80 -6.20 -12.29
CA THR A 119 3.85 -6.94 -11.57
C THR A 119 5.23 -6.51 -12.06
N PHE A 120 6.15 -6.29 -11.14
CA PHE A 120 7.53 -5.91 -11.38
C PHE A 120 8.45 -7.03 -10.90
N ARG A 121 9.49 -7.36 -11.67
CA ARG A 121 10.51 -8.37 -11.30
C ARG A 121 11.87 -7.77 -10.93
N LYS A 122 11.92 -6.43 -10.90
CA LYS A 122 13.08 -5.63 -10.53
C LYS A 122 12.58 -4.28 -10.00
N PRO A 123 13.42 -3.52 -9.28
CA PRO A 123 13.08 -2.17 -8.90
C PRO A 123 12.66 -1.32 -10.10
N VAL A 124 11.69 -0.46 -9.86
CA VAL A 124 11.08 0.44 -10.84
C VAL A 124 11.32 1.88 -10.41
N GLU A 125 11.72 2.70 -11.37
CA GLU A 125 11.88 4.14 -11.14
C GLU A 125 10.53 4.76 -10.74
N PRO A 126 10.51 5.67 -9.74
CA PRO A 126 9.28 6.31 -9.29
C PRO A 126 8.48 6.95 -10.42
N LYS A 127 9.16 7.60 -11.38
CA LYS A 127 8.52 8.23 -12.55
C LYS A 127 7.76 7.23 -13.41
N GLU A 128 8.29 6.03 -13.62
CA GLU A 128 7.60 4.99 -14.38
C GLU A 128 6.46 4.38 -13.58
N LEU A 129 6.64 4.16 -12.28
CA LEU A 129 5.57 3.75 -11.38
C LEU A 129 4.39 4.72 -11.42
N PHE A 130 4.66 6.03 -11.36
CA PHE A 130 3.63 7.07 -11.41
C PHE A 130 2.95 7.12 -12.76
N ARG A 131 3.70 7.01 -13.87
CA ARG A 131 3.11 6.89 -15.22
C ARG A 131 2.14 5.71 -15.33
N ILE A 132 2.49 4.56 -14.77
CA ILE A 132 1.60 3.38 -14.75
C ILE A 132 0.33 3.68 -13.95
N ILE A 133 0.46 4.32 -12.78
CA ILE A 133 -0.67 4.70 -11.93
C ILE A 133 -1.59 5.71 -12.61
N ASP A 134 -1.01 6.73 -13.24
CA ASP A 134 -1.75 7.82 -13.90
C ASP A 134 -2.44 7.35 -15.19
N SER A 135 -1.93 6.27 -15.79
CA SER A 135 -2.55 5.60 -16.94
C SER A 135 -3.70 4.67 -16.53
N MET A 136 -3.89 4.41 -15.23
CA MET A 136 -5.04 3.64 -14.78
C MET A 136 -6.31 4.46 -14.98
N PRO A 137 -7.41 3.86 -15.49
CA PRO A 137 -8.66 4.58 -15.62
C PRO A 137 -9.07 5.12 -14.25
N MET A 138 -9.18 6.45 -14.16
CA MET A 138 -9.93 7.12 -13.09
C MET A 138 -11.28 6.41 -12.97
N ARG A 139 -11.75 6.14 -11.75
CA ARG A 139 -13.10 5.58 -11.62
C ARG A 139 -14.04 6.58 -12.27
N GLN A 140 -14.95 6.13 -13.14
CA GLN A 140 -16.02 7.00 -13.65
C GLN A 140 -16.86 7.65 -12.52
N ALA A 141 -16.72 7.15 -11.27
CA ALA A 141 -17.27 7.77 -10.07
C ALA A 141 -16.58 9.09 -9.65
N GLU A 142 -15.38 9.41 -10.13
CA GLU A 142 -14.67 10.66 -9.85
C GLU A 142 -15.05 11.78 -10.83
N ALA A 143 -15.56 11.43 -12.02
CA ALA A 143 -16.06 12.38 -13.01
C ALA A 143 -17.44 12.95 -12.69
N LYS A 144 -18.12 12.47 -11.64
CA LYS A 144 -19.44 12.97 -11.20
C LYS A 144 -19.39 14.04 -10.09
N LYS A 145 -18.21 14.56 -9.77
CA LYS A 145 -18.06 15.75 -8.92
C LYS A 145 -17.30 16.86 -9.66
N HIS A 146 -17.91 17.38 -10.71
CA HIS A 146 -17.79 18.77 -11.10
C HIS A 146 -19.14 19.27 -11.59
#